data_AF-A0A357C851-F1
#
_entry.id   AF-A0A357C851-F1
#
_cell.length_a   1.000
_cell.length_b   1.000
_cell.length_c   1.000
_cell.angle_alpha   90.00
_cell.angle_beta   90.00
_cell.angle_gamma   90.00
#
_symmetry.space_group_name_H-M   'P 1'
#
loop_
_entity.id
_entity.type
_entity.pdbx_description
1 polymer ?
#
loop_
_entity_poly.entity_id
_entity_poly.type
_entity_poly.pdbx_seq_one_letter_code
_entity_poly.pdbx_strand_id
1 'polypeptide(L)'
;MTATNSKIFFVVFLCSFSSLAYEITLTRIFSISLWYHFAFMIISIAMLGYGASGTVLSLYPKLKEQTNIKMYSIFLSIGISLSYLISNQIPFDPVRLSWEKTQLLYIALYYAVLSAPFFFTGLIIAAAFSSISEKSGLLYGSDLLGAGAGSIGILAAMTVAEPERAVFMLAIPALIASVMISGNKLKVLSIVLILSNLSLIFFKPAFINLRMSQYKGLEMALRFPGAEHLKTYFSPFSRIDTFKSPAVRFAPGLSLR
;
A
#
# COMPACT_ATOMS: atom_id res chain seq x y z
N MET A 1 32.22 14.42 -7.66
CA MET A 1 31.68 13.04 -7.71
C MET A 1 30.91 12.61 -6.44
N THR A 2 30.57 13.53 -5.51
CA THR A 2 30.02 13.20 -4.17
C THR A 2 28.52 13.49 -4.01
N ALA A 3 27.97 14.49 -4.72
CA ALA A 3 26.58 14.92 -4.54
C ALA A 3 25.54 13.91 -5.10
N THR A 4 25.84 13.23 -6.21
CA THR A 4 24.90 12.30 -6.86
C THR A 4 24.68 11.03 -6.03
N ASN A 5 25.74 10.51 -5.39
CA ASN A 5 25.65 9.30 -4.57
C ASN A 5 24.88 9.57 -3.27
N SER A 6 25.07 10.74 -2.67
CA SER A 6 24.30 11.16 -1.49
C SER A 6 22.80 11.22 -1.76
N LYS A 7 22.40 11.71 -2.94
CA LYS A 7 20.99 11.73 -3.36
C LYS A 7 20.40 10.32 -3.49
N ILE A 8 21.18 9.34 -3.97
CA ILE A 8 20.67 7.96 -4.12
C ILE A 8 20.38 7.32 -2.78
N PHE A 9 21.25 7.50 -1.78
CA PHE A 9 20.98 6.98 -0.44
C PHE A 9 19.65 7.48 0.11
N PHE A 10 19.36 8.78 -0.09
CA PHE A 10 18.09 9.37 0.31
C PHE A 10 16.90 8.87 -0.52
N VAL A 11 17.08 8.66 -1.82
CA VAL A 11 16.05 8.08 -2.69
C VAL A 11 15.70 6.66 -2.24
N VAL A 12 16.69 5.83 -1.97
CA VAL A 12 16.48 4.46 -1.45
C VAL A 12 15.78 4.53 -0.11
N PHE A 13 16.24 5.35 0.84
CA PHE A 13 15.57 5.56 2.12
C PHE A 13 14.07 5.88 1.96
N LEU A 14 13.71 6.86 1.12
CA LEU A 14 12.30 7.26 0.92
C LEU A 14 11.47 6.21 0.20
N CYS A 15 12.05 5.48 -0.77
CA CYS A 15 11.33 4.43 -1.49
C CYS A 15 11.10 3.21 -0.60
N SER A 16 12.10 2.81 0.20
CA SER A 16 11.98 1.72 1.18
C SER A 16 11.03 2.08 2.31
N PHE A 17 11.04 3.33 2.78
CA PHE A 17 10.02 3.88 3.68
C PHE A 17 8.62 3.68 3.11
N SER A 18 8.40 4.13 1.87
CA SER A 18 7.09 4.06 1.22
C SER A 18 6.63 2.61 1.04
N SER A 19 7.54 1.74 0.59
CA SER A 19 7.25 0.34 0.29
C SER A 19 6.88 -0.45 1.54
N LEU A 20 7.67 -0.35 2.61
CA LEU A 20 7.39 -1.13 3.82
C LEU A 20 6.18 -0.58 4.59
N ALA A 21 6.03 0.75 4.63
CA ALA A 21 4.81 1.36 5.17
C ALA A 21 3.56 0.94 4.38
N TYR A 22 3.67 0.79 3.06
CA TYR A 22 2.57 0.38 2.21
C TYR A 22 2.21 -1.09 2.44
N GLU A 23 3.20 -1.97 2.60
CA GLU A 23 2.99 -3.37 2.99
C GLU A 23 2.17 -3.46 4.27
N ILE A 24 2.58 -2.76 5.33
CA ILE A 24 1.85 -2.73 6.61
C ILE A 24 0.45 -2.14 6.42
N THR A 25 0.31 -1.08 5.62
CA THR A 25 -1.01 -0.49 5.31
C THR A 25 -1.94 -1.49 4.64
N LEU A 26 -1.44 -2.25 3.67
CA LEU A 26 -2.21 -3.28 2.99
C LEU A 26 -2.63 -4.40 3.93
N THR A 27 -1.76 -4.86 4.85
CA THR A 27 -2.16 -5.88 5.85
C THR A 27 -3.35 -5.40 6.67
N ARG A 28 -3.38 -4.10 7.00
CA ARG A 28 -4.46 -3.49 7.77
C ARG A 28 -5.74 -3.38 6.94
N ILE A 29 -5.64 -2.88 5.71
CA ILE A 29 -6.75 -2.77 4.77
C ILE A 29 -7.41 -4.14 4.54
N PHE A 30 -6.62 -5.18 4.33
CA PHE A 30 -7.11 -6.54 4.08
C PHE A 30 -7.75 -7.16 5.31
N SER A 31 -7.21 -6.92 6.50
CA SER A 31 -7.81 -7.36 7.75
C SER A 31 -9.20 -6.73 7.97
N ILE A 32 -9.35 -5.44 7.64
CA ILE A 32 -10.61 -4.70 7.76
C ILE A 32 -11.61 -5.12 6.68
N SER A 33 -11.23 -5.12 5.40
CA SER A 33 -12.14 -5.36 4.27
C SER A 33 -12.52 -6.84 4.11
N LEU A 34 -11.53 -7.73 4.24
CA LEU A 34 -11.68 -9.18 4.02
C LEU A 34 -11.61 -9.91 5.35
N TRP A 35 -10.53 -10.60 5.69
CA TRP A 35 -10.33 -11.19 7.01
C TRP A 35 -8.82 -11.23 7.30
N TYR A 36 -8.45 -11.38 8.58
CA TYR A 36 -7.05 -11.35 8.99
C TYR A 36 -6.18 -12.41 8.29
N HIS A 37 -6.77 -13.54 7.87
CA HIS A 37 -6.07 -14.58 7.10
C HIS A 37 -5.46 -14.06 5.79
N PHE A 38 -6.11 -13.09 5.14
CA PHE A 38 -5.62 -12.50 3.88
C PHE A 38 -4.57 -11.42 4.10
N ALA A 39 -4.34 -10.97 5.33
CA ALA A 39 -3.25 -10.05 5.63
C ALA A 39 -1.88 -10.70 5.37
N PHE A 40 -1.74 -11.99 5.64
CA PHE A 40 -0.50 -12.74 5.38
C PHE A 40 -0.18 -12.87 3.88
N MET A 41 -1.20 -12.81 3.02
CA MET A 41 -1.04 -12.82 1.56
C MET A 41 -0.20 -11.64 1.06
N ILE A 42 -0.28 -10.50 1.76
CA ILE A 42 0.45 -9.28 1.39
C ILE A 42 1.96 -9.50 1.39
N ILE A 43 2.49 -10.28 2.34
CA ILE A 43 3.92 -10.61 2.41
C ILE A 43 4.32 -11.40 1.15
N SER A 44 3.51 -12.39 0.75
CA SER A 44 3.76 -13.15 -0.48
C SER A 44 3.70 -12.28 -1.74
N ILE A 45 2.80 -11.31 -1.79
CA ILE A 45 2.68 -10.35 -2.90
C ILE A 45 3.90 -9.43 -2.96
N ALA A 46 4.38 -8.94 -1.81
CA ALA A 46 5.59 -8.14 -1.73
C ALA A 46 6.80 -8.93 -2.23
N MET A 47 6.98 -10.15 -1.75
CA MET A 47 8.06 -11.04 -2.21
C MET A 47 7.94 -11.37 -3.70
N LEU A 48 6.73 -11.57 -4.24
CA LEU A 48 6.52 -11.76 -5.68
C LEU A 48 7.01 -10.53 -6.47
N GLY A 49 6.66 -9.32 -6.05
CA GLY A 49 7.09 -8.08 -6.70
C GLY A 49 8.61 -7.94 -6.70
N TYR A 50 9.25 -8.11 -5.54
CA TYR A 50 10.71 -8.09 -5.42
C TYR A 50 11.38 -9.18 -6.28
N GLY A 51 10.88 -10.41 -6.22
CA GLY A 51 11.39 -11.54 -7.01
C GLY A 51 11.29 -11.28 -8.52
N ALA A 52 10.12 -10.83 -8.98
CA ALA A 52 9.89 -10.48 -10.39
C ALA A 52 10.83 -9.36 -10.85
N SER A 53 11.10 -8.35 -10.00
CA SER A 53 12.03 -7.26 -10.33
C SER A 53 13.46 -7.77 -10.54
N GLY A 54 13.90 -8.71 -9.69
CA GLY A 54 15.22 -9.35 -9.79
C GLY A 54 15.33 -10.20 -11.05
N THR A 55 14.29 -10.98 -11.39
CA THR A 55 14.23 -11.77 -12.63
C THR A 55 14.32 -10.87 -13.85
N VAL A 56 13.53 -9.79 -13.91
CA VAL A 56 13.54 -8.84 -15.02
C VAL A 56 14.90 -8.16 -15.18
N LEU A 57 15.55 -7.76 -14.09
CA LEU A 57 16.89 -7.16 -14.14
C LEU A 57 17.99 -8.15 -14.54
N SER A 58 17.81 -9.44 -14.26
CA SER A 58 18.72 -10.49 -14.72
C SER A 58 18.62 -10.67 -16.24
N LEU A 59 17.39 -10.68 -16.78
CA LEU A 59 17.13 -10.82 -18.21
C LEU A 59 17.44 -9.55 -19.01
N TYR A 60 17.25 -8.38 -18.42
CA TYR A 60 17.44 -7.07 -19.07
C TYR A 60 18.40 -6.17 -18.28
N PRO A 61 19.73 -6.38 -18.37
CA PRO A 61 20.72 -5.63 -17.58
C PRO A 61 20.68 -4.12 -17.78
N LYS A 62 20.21 -3.62 -18.93
CA LYS A 62 20.04 -2.17 -19.20
C LYS A 62 19.11 -1.47 -18.21
N LEU A 63 18.20 -2.22 -17.57
CA LEU A 63 17.30 -1.67 -16.55
C LEU A 63 18.04 -1.34 -15.23
N LYS A 64 19.27 -1.86 -15.03
CA LYS A 64 20.11 -1.55 -13.86
C LYS A 64 20.71 -0.14 -13.89
N GLU A 65 20.59 0.57 -15.00
CA GLU A 65 21.14 1.92 -15.14
C GLU A 65 20.52 2.89 -14.12
N GLN A 66 21.40 3.64 -13.45
CA GLN A 66 21.05 4.65 -12.46
C GLN A 66 20.04 5.70 -12.97
N THR A 67 20.07 5.98 -14.26
CA THR A 67 19.20 6.96 -14.95
C THR A 67 17.72 6.58 -14.87
N ASN A 68 17.40 5.30 -14.73
CA ASN A 68 16.03 4.78 -14.68
C ASN A 68 15.38 4.94 -13.29
N ILE A 69 16.18 5.08 -12.23
CA ILE A 69 15.70 5.18 -10.83
C ILE A 69 14.64 6.28 -10.69
N LYS A 70 14.85 7.44 -11.32
CA LYS A 70 13.90 8.57 -11.27
C LYS A 70 12.52 8.24 -11.84
N MET A 71 12.47 7.39 -12.86
CA MET A 71 11.24 6.94 -13.51
C MET A 71 10.57 5.84 -12.67
N TYR A 72 11.37 4.91 -12.14
CA TYR A 72 10.86 3.89 -11.22
C TYR A 72 10.26 4.49 -9.95
N SER A 73 10.82 5.58 -9.39
CA SER A 73 10.23 6.28 -8.24
C SER A 73 8.84 6.88 -8.56
N ILE A 74 8.63 7.36 -9.79
CA ILE A 74 7.31 7.84 -10.24
C ILE A 74 6.36 6.65 -10.39
N PHE A 75 6.80 5.57 -11.02
CA PHE A 75 5.99 4.36 -11.17
C PHE A 75 5.68 3.68 -9.84
N LEU A 76 6.56 3.75 -8.86
CA LEU A 76 6.30 3.31 -7.49
C LEU A 76 5.16 4.11 -6.88
N SER A 77 5.21 5.44 -6.97
CA SER A 77 4.15 6.32 -6.44
C SER A 77 2.80 6.09 -7.13
N ILE A 78 2.78 6.06 -8.46
CA ILE A 78 1.58 5.73 -9.24
C ILE A 78 1.12 4.32 -8.88
N GLY A 79 2.05 3.38 -8.76
CA GLY A 79 1.82 2.00 -8.35
C GLY A 79 1.07 1.93 -7.03
N ILE A 80 1.57 2.56 -5.97
CA ILE A 80 0.95 2.58 -4.63
C ILE A 80 -0.50 3.07 -4.69
N SER A 81 -0.75 4.23 -5.32
CA SER A 81 -2.08 4.83 -5.37
C SER A 81 -3.03 4.04 -6.27
N LEU A 82 -2.57 3.65 -7.46
CA LEU A 82 -3.41 2.96 -8.45
C LEU A 82 -3.66 1.50 -8.07
N SER A 83 -2.68 0.79 -7.50
CA SER A 83 -2.86 -0.59 -7.06
C SER A 83 -3.91 -0.69 -5.97
N TYR A 84 -3.93 0.27 -5.03
CA TYR A 84 -5.00 0.37 -4.04
C TYR A 84 -6.36 0.61 -4.70
N LEU A 85 -6.48 1.62 -5.57
CA LEU A 85 -7.75 1.96 -6.22
C LEU A 85 -8.31 0.82 -7.07
N ILE A 86 -7.46 0.13 -7.83
CA ILE A 86 -7.85 -1.05 -8.61
C ILE A 86 -8.24 -2.19 -7.68
N SER A 87 -7.45 -2.45 -6.64
CA SER A 87 -7.74 -3.53 -5.68
C SER A 87 -9.10 -3.35 -4.99
N ASN A 88 -9.51 -2.10 -4.71
CA ASN A 88 -10.80 -1.78 -4.11
C ASN A 88 -12.00 -2.05 -5.05
N GLN A 89 -11.75 -2.21 -6.35
CA GLN A 89 -12.78 -2.53 -7.35
C GLN A 89 -12.91 -4.04 -7.61
N ILE A 90 -11.97 -4.85 -7.14
CA ILE A 90 -12.00 -6.31 -7.35
C ILE A 90 -13.11 -6.91 -6.46
N PRO A 91 -14.15 -7.53 -7.03
CA PRO A 91 -15.29 -8.05 -6.28
C PRO A 91 -14.98 -9.44 -5.70
N PHE A 92 -13.93 -9.51 -4.89
CA PHE A 92 -13.49 -10.74 -4.24
C PHE A 92 -14.30 -11.01 -2.98
N ASP A 93 -14.81 -12.24 -2.88
CA ASP A 93 -15.52 -12.70 -1.71
C ASP A 93 -14.97 -14.05 -1.20
N PRO A 94 -14.28 -14.04 -0.05
CA PRO A 94 -13.75 -15.26 0.57
C PRO A 94 -14.78 -16.36 0.80
N VAL A 95 -16.06 -16.03 1.07
CA VAL A 95 -17.10 -17.03 1.33
C VAL A 95 -17.44 -17.81 0.06
N ARG A 96 -17.31 -17.17 -1.11
CA ARG A 96 -17.60 -17.79 -2.41
C ARG A 96 -16.46 -18.63 -2.94
N LEU A 97 -15.27 -18.54 -2.35
CA LEU A 97 -14.07 -19.20 -2.83
C LEU A 97 -14.23 -20.73 -2.95
N SER A 98 -14.98 -21.36 -2.05
CA SER A 98 -15.24 -22.81 -2.08
C SER A 98 -16.15 -23.26 -3.24
N TRP A 99 -16.91 -22.36 -3.83
CA TRP A 99 -17.99 -22.68 -4.78
C TRP A 99 -17.78 -22.05 -6.16
N GLU A 100 -17.03 -20.96 -6.25
CA GLU A 100 -16.86 -20.16 -7.46
C GLU A 100 -15.37 -20.03 -7.85
N LYS A 101 -14.96 -20.72 -8.92
CA LYS A 101 -13.57 -20.70 -9.41
C LYS A 101 -13.10 -19.30 -9.85
N THR A 102 -14.02 -18.42 -10.24
CA THR A 102 -13.72 -17.02 -10.58
C THR A 102 -13.01 -16.28 -9.44
N GLN A 103 -13.25 -16.68 -8.18
CA GLN A 103 -12.58 -16.09 -7.02
C GLN A 103 -11.07 -16.35 -7.01
N LEU A 104 -10.60 -17.46 -7.60
CA LEU A 104 -9.17 -17.71 -7.80
C LEU A 104 -8.54 -16.71 -8.78
N LEU A 105 -9.29 -16.32 -9.82
CA LEU A 105 -8.86 -15.28 -10.75
C LEU A 105 -8.75 -13.91 -10.05
N TYR A 106 -9.67 -13.60 -9.13
CA TYR A 106 -9.56 -12.37 -8.33
C TYR A 106 -8.34 -12.38 -7.38
N ILE A 107 -7.99 -13.53 -6.81
CA ILE A 107 -6.74 -13.68 -6.05
C ILE A 107 -5.53 -13.41 -6.97
N ALA A 108 -5.50 -14.02 -8.16
CA ALA A 108 -4.43 -13.76 -9.12
C ALA A 108 -4.34 -12.28 -9.52
N LEU A 109 -5.48 -11.61 -9.69
CA LEU A 109 -5.55 -10.17 -9.94
C LEU A 109 -5.02 -9.35 -8.77
N TYR A 110 -5.31 -9.71 -7.52
CA TYR A 110 -4.68 -9.06 -6.36
C TYR A 110 -3.16 -9.21 -6.39
N TYR A 111 -2.65 -10.42 -6.65
CA TYR A 111 -1.21 -10.63 -6.78
C TYR A 111 -0.60 -9.79 -7.89
N ALA A 112 -1.22 -9.74 -9.07
CA ALA A 112 -0.71 -8.96 -10.19
C ALA A 112 -0.72 -7.44 -9.91
N VAL A 113 -1.83 -6.92 -9.38
CA VAL A 113 -2.03 -5.49 -9.17
C VAL A 113 -1.20 -4.99 -7.98
N LEU A 114 -1.25 -5.68 -6.85
CA LEU A 114 -0.60 -5.23 -5.63
C LEU A 114 0.90 -5.51 -5.60
N SER A 115 1.42 -6.43 -6.43
CA SER A 115 2.87 -6.64 -6.56
C SER A 115 3.57 -5.52 -7.35
N ALA A 116 2.83 -4.75 -8.16
CA ALA A 116 3.38 -3.68 -9.00
C ALA A 116 4.22 -2.64 -8.25
N PRO A 117 3.76 -2.02 -7.13
CA PRO A 117 4.60 -1.10 -6.36
C PRO A 117 5.88 -1.78 -5.84
N PHE A 118 5.78 -3.00 -5.28
CA PHE A 118 6.94 -3.74 -4.77
C PHE A 118 7.94 -4.11 -5.88
N PHE A 119 7.44 -4.38 -7.09
CA PHE A 119 8.26 -4.58 -8.27
C PHE A 119 9.10 -3.33 -8.59
N PHE A 120 8.49 -2.13 -8.58
CA PHE A 120 9.24 -0.90 -8.80
C PHE A 120 10.19 -0.57 -7.66
N THR A 121 9.84 -0.84 -6.40
CA THR A 121 10.77 -0.75 -5.27
C THR A 121 11.99 -1.64 -5.50
N GLY A 122 11.77 -2.90 -5.89
CA GLY A 122 12.85 -3.84 -6.19
C GLY A 122 13.75 -3.38 -7.34
N LEU A 123 13.18 -2.81 -8.40
CA LEU A 123 13.95 -2.19 -9.49
C LEU A 123 14.83 -1.03 -8.99
N ILE A 124 14.29 -0.15 -8.15
CA ILE A 124 15.03 0.99 -7.58
C ILE A 124 16.21 0.50 -6.75
N ILE A 125 15.96 -0.43 -5.82
CA ILE A 125 16.98 -0.96 -4.92
C ILE A 125 18.06 -1.67 -5.73
N ALA A 126 17.71 -2.58 -6.62
CA ALA A 126 18.69 -3.34 -7.38
C ALA A 126 19.49 -2.48 -8.39
N ALA A 127 18.86 -1.47 -9.02
CA ALA A 127 19.59 -0.50 -9.85
C ALA A 127 20.55 0.36 -9.01
N ALA A 128 20.14 0.76 -7.80
CA ALA A 128 21.00 1.50 -6.88
C ALA A 128 22.20 0.66 -6.41
N PHE A 129 21.99 -0.61 -6.05
CA PHE A 129 23.07 -1.54 -5.68
C PHE A 129 24.03 -1.81 -6.84
N SER A 130 23.51 -1.89 -8.07
CA SER A 130 24.34 -2.06 -9.26
C SER A 130 25.18 -0.82 -9.57
N SER A 131 24.67 0.38 -9.28
CA SER A 131 25.32 1.65 -9.60
C SER A 131 26.32 2.12 -8.53
N ILE A 132 26.11 1.77 -7.26
CA ILE A 132 26.99 2.16 -6.14
C ILE A 132 27.45 0.89 -5.37
N SER A 133 28.04 -0.06 -6.10
CA SER A 133 28.50 -1.33 -5.53
C SER A 133 29.58 -1.14 -4.47
N GLU A 134 30.48 -0.14 -4.64
CA GLU A 134 31.56 0.17 -3.70
C GLU A 134 31.07 0.61 -2.31
N LYS A 135 29.84 1.13 -2.20
CA LYS A 135 29.25 1.59 -0.93
C LYS A 135 27.97 0.83 -0.58
N SER A 136 27.90 -0.43 -0.98
CA SER A 136 26.75 -1.32 -0.75
C SER A 136 26.31 -1.36 0.72
N GLY A 137 27.23 -1.33 1.69
CA GLY A 137 26.91 -1.30 3.11
C GLY A 137 26.11 -0.05 3.54
N LEU A 138 26.47 1.14 3.02
CA LEU A 138 25.74 2.38 3.29
C LEU A 138 24.39 2.41 2.57
N LEU A 139 24.32 1.84 1.37
CA LEU A 139 23.07 1.70 0.64
C LEU A 139 22.09 0.79 1.37
N TYR A 140 22.57 -0.37 1.84
CA TYR A 140 21.83 -1.30 2.67
C TYR A 140 21.39 -0.66 3.98
N GLY A 141 22.26 0.12 4.62
CA GLY A 141 21.90 0.90 5.81
C GLY A 141 20.79 1.91 5.53
N SER A 142 20.81 2.58 4.38
CA SER A 142 19.76 3.53 3.98
C SER A 142 18.44 2.85 3.70
N ASP A 143 18.46 1.69 3.03
CA ASP A 143 17.30 0.83 2.80
C ASP A 143 16.68 0.37 4.13
N LEU A 144 17.48 -0.18 5.03
CA LEU A 144 17.03 -0.70 6.32
C LEU A 144 16.51 0.41 7.25
N LEU A 145 17.17 1.56 7.29
CA LEU A 145 16.70 2.73 8.03
C LEU A 145 15.40 3.28 7.45
N GLY A 146 15.28 3.33 6.12
CA GLY A 146 14.06 3.77 5.43
C GLY A 146 12.90 2.85 5.74
N ALA A 147 13.10 1.54 5.59
CA ALA A 147 12.16 0.50 5.97
C ALA A 147 11.75 0.63 7.45
N GLY A 148 12.70 0.66 8.39
CA GLY A 148 12.41 0.79 9.82
C GLY A 148 11.64 2.06 10.17
N ALA A 149 12.02 3.20 9.58
CA ALA A 149 11.31 4.47 9.72
C ALA A 149 9.90 4.39 9.11
N GLY A 150 9.72 3.69 7.99
CA GLY A 150 8.43 3.43 7.36
C GLY A 150 7.49 2.64 8.27
N SER A 151 8.01 1.58 8.89
CA SER A 151 7.27 0.74 9.82
C SER A 151 6.76 1.50 11.06
N ILE A 152 7.58 2.37 11.63
CA ILE A 152 7.17 3.20 12.77
C ILE A 152 6.27 4.35 12.29
N GLY A 153 6.63 4.98 11.18
CA GLY A 153 5.95 6.14 10.62
C GLY A 153 4.50 5.84 10.23
N ILE A 154 4.23 4.65 9.69
CA ILE A 154 2.85 4.27 9.35
C ILE A 154 2.00 4.01 10.60
N LEU A 155 2.56 3.46 11.67
CA LEU A 155 1.83 3.31 12.93
C LEU A 155 1.43 4.68 13.48
N ALA A 156 2.33 5.66 13.43
CA ALA A 156 2.00 7.03 13.80
C ALA A 156 0.93 7.64 12.87
N ALA A 157 1.08 7.49 11.55
CA ALA A 157 0.12 8.01 10.58
C ALA A 157 -1.29 7.42 10.77
N MET A 158 -1.39 6.14 11.10
CA MET A 158 -2.67 5.45 11.36
C MET A 158 -3.34 5.85 12.68
N THR A 159 -2.68 6.61 13.56
CA THR A 159 -3.37 7.20 14.74
C THR A 159 -4.25 8.38 14.36
N VAL A 160 -3.92 9.07 13.26
CA VAL A 160 -4.58 10.33 12.85
C VAL A 160 -5.28 10.22 11.50
N ALA A 161 -4.91 9.25 10.66
CA ALA A 161 -5.47 9.02 9.35
C ALA A 161 -6.02 7.60 9.20
N GLU A 162 -7.13 7.48 8.49
CA GLU A 162 -7.68 6.20 8.09
C GLU A 162 -6.71 5.47 7.13
N PRO A 163 -6.71 4.12 7.10
CA PRO A 163 -5.80 3.34 6.25
C PRO A 163 -5.83 3.72 4.76
N GLU A 164 -7.01 4.11 4.26
CA GLU A 164 -7.24 4.53 2.87
C GLU A 164 -6.47 5.82 2.54
N ARG A 165 -6.51 6.81 3.44
CA ARG A 165 -5.77 8.07 3.29
C ARG A 165 -4.27 7.85 3.42
N ALA A 166 -3.87 6.94 4.31
CA ALA A 166 -2.47 6.61 4.52
C ALA A 166 -1.80 6.14 3.22
N VAL A 167 -2.50 5.38 2.36
CA VAL A 167 -1.96 4.95 1.04
C VAL A 167 -1.46 6.14 0.21
N PHE A 168 -2.28 7.18 0.06
CA PHE A 168 -1.90 8.37 -0.73
C PHE A 168 -0.82 9.20 -0.05
N MET A 169 -0.74 9.19 1.28
CA MET A 169 0.36 9.81 2.02
C MET A 169 1.69 9.10 1.73
N LEU A 170 1.68 7.76 1.65
CA LEU A 170 2.85 6.93 1.37
C LEU A 170 3.32 7.01 -0.09
N ALA A 171 2.49 7.48 -1.01
CA ALA A 171 2.89 7.75 -2.38
C ALA A 171 3.78 9.00 -2.52
N ILE A 172 3.71 9.94 -1.55
CA ILE A 172 4.41 11.23 -1.59
C ILE A 172 5.94 11.11 -1.42
N PRO A 173 6.49 10.34 -0.46
CA PRO A 173 7.95 10.21 -0.30
C PRO A 173 8.64 9.69 -1.56
N ALA A 174 8.05 8.74 -2.29
CA ALA A 174 8.56 8.28 -3.58
C ALA A 174 8.61 9.40 -4.65
N LEU A 175 7.64 10.32 -4.66
CA LEU A 175 7.66 11.48 -5.57
C LEU A 175 8.69 12.53 -5.15
N ILE A 176 8.86 12.77 -3.84
CA ILE A 176 9.93 13.62 -3.31
C ILE A 176 11.29 13.08 -3.74
N ALA A 177 11.50 11.76 -3.62
CA ALA A 177 12.69 11.09 -4.10
C ALA A 177 12.92 11.37 -5.60
N SER A 178 11.88 11.21 -6.43
CA SER A 178 11.96 11.53 -7.86
C SER A 178 12.31 13.00 -8.13
N VAL A 179 11.72 13.96 -7.41
CA VAL A 179 12.01 15.40 -7.55
C VAL A 179 13.48 15.74 -7.31
N MET A 180 14.15 15.04 -6.39
CA MET A 180 15.55 15.31 -6.01
C MET A 180 16.57 14.91 -7.07
N ILE A 181 16.24 13.90 -7.89
CA ILE A 181 17.11 13.32 -8.92
C ILE A 181 16.64 13.60 -10.37
N SER A 182 15.44 14.14 -10.54
CA SER A 182 14.85 14.44 -11.86
C SER A 182 15.24 15.80 -12.43
N GLY A 183 15.27 15.89 -13.76
CA GLY A 183 15.31 17.18 -14.48
C GLY A 183 13.93 17.85 -14.57
N ASN A 184 13.86 19.06 -15.13
CA ASN A 184 12.68 19.94 -15.07
C ASN A 184 11.36 19.27 -15.48
N LYS A 185 11.30 18.51 -16.59
CA LYS A 185 10.05 17.88 -17.06
C LYS A 185 9.48 16.86 -16.07
N LEU A 186 10.31 15.92 -15.62
CA LEU A 186 9.91 14.89 -14.65
C LEU A 186 9.66 15.50 -13.27
N LYS A 187 10.39 16.55 -12.89
CA LYS A 187 10.16 17.30 -11.65
C LYS A 187 8.76 17.92 -11.62
N VAL A 188 8.32 18.55 -12.72
CA VAL A 188 6.96 19.11 -12.83
C VAL A 188 5.93 17.99 -12.72
N LEU A 189 6.12 16.86 -13.42
CA LEU A 189 5.23 15.71 -13.33
C LEU A 189 5.11 15.20 -11.88
N SER A 190 6.23 15.03 -11.18
CA SER A 190 6.23 14.59 -9.78
C SER A 190 5.51 15.58 -8.85
N ILE A 191 5.66 16.90 -9.07
CA ILE A 191 4.94 17.92 -8.30
C ILE A 191 3.42 17.83 -8.57
N VAL A 192 3.01 17.69 -9.83
CA VAL A 192 1.60 17.51 -10.19
C VAL A 192 1.03 16.26 -9.51
N LEU A 193 1.77 15.15 -9.52
CA LEU A 193 1.37 13.92 -8.82
C LEU A 193 1.29 14.11 -7.30
N ILE A 194 2.19 14.89 -6.69
CA ILE A 194 2.12 15.23 -5.26
C ILE A 194 0.83 16.00 -4.97
N LEU A 195 0.55 17.05 -5.76
CA LEU A 195 -0.67 17.84 -5.61
C LEU A 195 -1.92 16.99 -5.82
N SER A 196 -1.90 16.04 -6.76
CA SER A 196 -3.02 15.12 -6.98
C SER A 196 -3.27 14.21 -5.76
N ASN A 197 -2.22 13.65 -5.15
CA ASN A 197 -2.36 12.82 -3.95
C ASN A 197 -2.82 13.66 -2.75
N LEU A 198 -2.30 14.88 -2.58
CA LEU A 198 -2.77 15.81 -1.55
C LEU A 198 -4.25 16.17 -1.72
N SER A 199 -4.69 16.37 -2.96
CA SER A 199 -6.10 16.59 -3.28
C SER A 199 -6.97 15.38 -2.89
N LEU A 200 -6.53 14.16 -3.21
CA LEU A 200 -7.25 12.93 -2.83
C LEU A 200 -7.34 12.76 -1.31
N ILE A 201 -6.28 13.09 -0.57
CA ILE A 201 -6.25 13.06 0.90
C ILE A 201 -7.27 14.05 1.48
N PHE A 202 -7.34 15.27 0.94
CA PHE A 202 -8.17 16.34 1.47
C PHE A 202 -9.66 16.18 1.13
N PHE A 203 -9.98 15.96 -0.15
CA PHE A 203 -11.37 15.90 -0.62
C PHE A 203 -12.06 14.57 -0.34
N LYS A 204 -11.29 13.48 -0.13
CA LYS A 204 -11.81 12.12 0.12
C LYS A 204 -13.02 11.76 -0.75
N PRO A 205 -12.88 11.71 -2.09
CA PRO A 205 -13.96 11.31 -2.96
C PRO A 205 -14.43 9.87 -2.66
N ALA A 206 -15.71 9.60 -2.91
CA ALA A 206 -16.36 8.36 -2.49
C ALA A 206 -15.72 7.07 -3.04
N PHE A 207 -15.01 7.12 -4.17
CA PHE A 207 -14.32 5.96 -4.74
C PHE A 207 -13.07 5.53 -3.95
N ILE A 208 -12.56 6.38 -3.06
CA ILE A 208 -11.46 6.04 -2.16
C ILE A 208 -11.96 5.18 -0.99
N ASN A 209 -13.23 5.32 -0.61
CA ASN A 209 -13.78 4.60 0.53
C ASN A 209 -13.58 3.10 0.37
N LEU A 210 -13.06 2.46 1.41
CA LEU A 210 -12.79 1.03 1.43
C LEU A 210 -14.10 0.26 1.31
N ARG A 211 -14.19 -0.57 0.28
CA ARG A 211 -15.28 -1.53 0.15
C ARG A 211 -15.02 -2.70 1.08
N MET A 212 -15.91 -2.89 2.05
CA MET A 212 -15.88 -4.03 2.95
C MET A 212 -16.67 -5.20 2.36
N SER A 213 -16.26 -6.43 2.66
CA SER A 213 -17.02 -7.62 2.26
C SER A 213 -18.42 -7.57 2.87
N GLN A 214 -19.41 -7.93 2.06
CA GLN A 214 -20.83 -7.93 2.43
C GLN A 214 -21.17 -8.89 3.58
N TYR A 215 -20.33 -9.90 3.79
CA TYR A 215 -20.51 -10.91 4.83
C TYR A 215 -19.80 -10.53 6.14
N LYS A 216 -19.19 -9.34 6.24
CA LYS A 216 -18.67 -8.82 7.50
C LYS A 216 -19.81 -8.54 8.47
N GLY A 217 -19.54 -8.76 9.76
CA GLY A 217 -20.53 -8.53 10.83
C GLY A 217 -21.14 -7.13 10.81
N LEU A 218 -20.34 -6.09 10.53
CA LEU A 218 -20.84 -4.71 10.42
C LEU A 218 -21.79 -4.53 9.23
N GLU A 219 -21.37 -4.91 8.02
CA GLU A 219 -22.18 -4.82 6.79
C GLU A 219 -23.46 -5.65 6.91
N MET A 220 -23.37 -6.84 7.51
CA MET A 220 -24.53 -7.69 7.78
C MET A 220 -25.50 -7.04 8.77
N ALA A 221 -24.99 -6.39 9.82
CA ALA A 221 -25.82 -5.71 10.81
C ALA A 221 -26.50 -4.45 10.26
N LEU A 222 -25.83 -3.73 9.36
CA LEU A 222 -26.35 -2.52 8.69
C LEU A 222 -27.39 -2.81 7.60
N ARG A 223 -27.51 -4.07 7.13
CA ARG A 223 -28.56 -4.47 6.19
C ARG A 223 -29.95 -4.58 6.81
N PHE A 224 -30.05 -4.64 8.14
CA PHE A 224 -31.34 -4.69 8.80
C PHE A 224 -32.11 -3.37 8.61
N PRO A 225 -33.43 -3.42 8.32
CA PRO A 225 -34.23 -2.20 8.19
C PRO A 225 -34.14 -1.33 9.44
N GLY A 226 -33.85 -0.04 9.26
CA GLY A 226 -33.67 0.91 10.36
C GLY A 226 -32.32 0.82 11.07
N ALA A 227 -31.37 0.05 10.55
CA ALA A 227 -30.00 0.08 11.04
C ALA A 227 -29.24 1.31 10.53
N GLU A 228 -28.44 1.92 11.40
CA GLU A 228 -27.70 3.15 11.13
C GLU A 228 -26.28 3.04 11.70
N HIS A 229 -25.29 3.39 10.88
CA HIS A 229 -23.90 3.50 11.32
C HIS A 229 -23.72 4.83 12.05
N LEU A 230 -23.20 4.78 13.28
CA LEU A 230 -23.10 5.95 14.15
C LEU A 230 -21.71 6.58 14.06
N LYS A 231 -20.67 5.79 14.32
CA LYS A 231 -19.30 6.31 14.39
C LYS A 231 -18.26 5.22 14.18
N THR A 232 -17.17 5.59 13.52
CA THR A 232 -15.96 4.78 13.43
C THR A 232 -14.87 5.40 14.30
N TYR A 233 -14.28 4.58 15.15
CA TYR A 233 -13.06 4.88 15.89
C TYR A 233 -11.94 4.02 15.32
N PHE A 234 -10.79 4.62 15.03
CA PHE A 234 -9.64 3.90 14.50
C PHE A 234 -8.41 4.18 15.37
N SER A 235 -7.58 3.14 15.47
CA SER A 235 -6.23 3.19 16.00
C SER A 235 -5.34 2.33 15.10
N PRO A 236 -4.01 2.35 15.29
CA PRO A 236 -3.11 1.49 14.52
C PRO A 236 -3.43 -0.01 14.68
N PHE A 237 -4.03 -0.40 15.81
CA PHE A 237 -4.28 -1.80 16.17
C PHE A 237 -5.75 -2.21 16.03
N SER A 238 -6.70 -1.30 16.24
CA SER A 238 -8.15 -1.59 16.28
C SER A 238 -8.97 -0.62 15.43
N ARG A 239 -10.07 -1.12 14.87
CA ARG A 239 -11.14 -0.32 14.29
C ARG A 239 -12.41 -0.74 15.00
N ILE A 240 -13.11 0.23 15.59
CA ILE A 240 -14.34 0.02 16.34
C ILE A 240 -15.43 0.82 15.64
N ASP A 241 -16.42 0.13 15.09
CA ASP A 241 -17.58 0.74 14.47
C ASP A 241 -18.78 0.57 15.42
N THR A 242 -19.41 1.68 15.78
CA THR A 242 -20.67 1.67 16.53
C THR A 242 -21.83 1.85 15.57
N PHE A 243 -22.89 1.07 15.77
CA PHE A 243 -24.09 1.12 14.96
C PHE A 243 -25.32 0.93 15.84
N LYS A 244 -26.47 1.40 15.37
CA LYS A 244 -27.78 1.13 15.93
C LYS A 244 -28.51 0.19 14.98
N SER A 245 -29.13 -0.87 15.49
CA SER A 245 -29.94 -1.75 14.65
C SER A 245 -31.10 -2.35 15.45
N PRO A 246 -32.33 -2.36 14.92
CA PRO A 246 -33.48 -3.02 15.57
C PRO A 246 -33.30 -4.53 15.80
N ALA A 247 -32.35 -5.15 15.08
CA ALA A 247 -32.01 -6.57 15.25
C ALA A 247 -31.13 -6.83 16.47
N VAL A 248 -30.42 -5.82 16.99
CA VAL A 248 -29.58 -5.95 18.19
C VAL A 248 -30.49 -5.85 19.42
N ARG A 249 -31.09 -6.99 19.78
CA ARG A 249 -31.91 -7.11 20.98
C ARG A 249 -31.02 -7.54 22.14
N PHE A 250 -30.98 -6.72 23.19
CA PHE A 250 -30.35 -7.09 24.45
C PHE A 250 -31.32 -8.00 25.23
N ALA A 251 -31.05 -9.31 25.23
CA ALA A 251 -31.83 -10.30 25.97
C ALA A 251 -30.95 -10.99 27.03
N PRO A 252 -30.70 -10.34 28.18
CA PRO A 252 -29.90 -10.95 29.25
C PRO A 252 -30.64 -12.19 29.80
N GLY A 253 -29.96 -13.34 29.80
CA GLY A 253 -30.49 -14.61 30.34
C GLY A 253 -31.00 -15.63 29.31
N LEU A 254 -30.98 -15.32 28.00
CA LEU A 254 -31.38 -16.23 26.91
C LEU A 254 -30.19 -16.66 26.04
N SER A 255 -29.03 -16.93 26.66
CA SER A 255 -27.95 -17.64 25.95
C SER A 255 -28.37 -19.09 25.72
N LEU A 256 -28.68 -19.45 24.48
CA LEU A 256 -28.68 -20.85 24.08
C LEU A 256 -27.27 -21.38 24.33
N ARG A 257 -27.15 -22.31 25.28
CA ARG A 257 -25.94 -23.12 25.51
C ARG A 257 -25.65 -23.98 24.29
#